data_AF-A0A2S7PGH9-F1
#
_entry.id   AF-A0A2S7PGH9-F1
#
_cell.length_a   1.000
_cell.length_b   1.000
_cell.length_c   1.000
_cell.angle_alpha   90.00
_cell.angle_beta   90.00
_cell.angle_gamma   90.00
#
_symmetry.space_group_name_H-M   'P 1'
#
loop_
_entity.id
_entity.type
_entity.pdbx_description
1 polymer ?
#
loop_
_entity_poly.entity_id
_entity_poly.type
_entity_poly.pdbx_seq_one_letter_code
_entity_poly.pdbx_strand_id
1 'polypeptide(L)'
;MTHASQTSLESLLGPLPHLPIRSLALDFRAWNKFRQHNLISILAQMPYLREVRMVVEYGRDFAGPIAFLAVPSWRGDLTHLAERAQDEIMEMRRDLGVLGGRREVLVTCVLLTKGGEMV
;
A
#
# COMPACT_ATOMS: atom_id res chain seq x y z
N MET A 1 23.25 -10.17 37.42
CA MET A 1 23.40 -10.24 35.95
C MET A 1 22.02 -10.18 35.33
N THR A 2 21.65 -9.02 34.82
CA THR A 2 20.35 -8.72 34.20
C THR A 2 20.31 -9.31 32.79
N HIS A 3 19.56 -10.39 32.61
CA HIS A 3 19.25 -10.89 31.27
C HIS A 3 18.29 -9.91 30.60
N ALA A 4 18.83 -9.08 29.70
CA ALA A 4 18.04 -8.33 28.75
C ALA A 4 17.31 -9.32 27.84
N SER A 5 15.99 -9.38 27.98
CA SER A 5 15.11 -10.15 27.10
C SER A 5 15.33 -9.70 25.66
N GLN A 6 15.95 -10.55 24.85
CA GLN A 6 15.89 -10.45 23.40
C GLN A 6 14.45 -10.76 22.98
N THR A 7 13.59 -9.75 22.98
CA THR A 7 12.31 -9.82 22.27
C THR A 7 12.63 -9.93 20.79
N SER A 8 12.55 -11.14 20.25
CA SER A 8 12.58 -11.36 18.80
C SER A 8 11.42 -10.57 18.18
N LEU A 9 11.63 -9.98 17.00
CA LEU A 9 10.57 -9.31 16.23
C LEU A 9 9.36 -10.23 16.01
N GLU A 10 9.55 -11.55 16.07
CA GLU A 10 8.50 -12.57 16.02
C GLU A 10 7.48 -12.44 17.17
N SER A 11 7.90 -11.99 18.35
CA SER A 11 7.02 -11.78 19.51
C SER A 11 6.13 -10.54 19.39
N LEU A 12 6.57 -9.52 18.64
CA LEU A 12 5.75 -8.34 18.30
C LEU A 12 4.74 -8.63 17.17
N LEU A 13 4.95 -9.74 16.44
CA LEU A 13 4.11 -10.21 15.34
C LEU A 13 3.18 -11.38 15.76
N GLY A 14 2.96 -11.57 17.07
CA GLY A 14 1.87 -12.42 17.56
C GLY A 14 0.59 -12.09 16.78
N PRO A 15 -0.23 -13.10 16.41
CA PRO A 15 -1.19 -12.98 15.32
C PRO A 15 -2.15 -11.85 15.63
N LEU A 16 -1.88 -10.68 15.04
CA LEU A 16 -2.78 -9.54 15.10
C LEU A 16 -4.14 -10.10 14.64
N PRO A 17 -5.21 -9.96 15.44
CA PRO A 17 -6.54 -10.38 15.01
C PRO A 17 -6.73 -9.74 13.64
N HIS A 18 -6.88 -10.64 12.67
CA HIS A 18 -6.80 -10.48 11.23
C HIS A 18 -7.78 -9.40 10.78
N LEU A 19 -7.42 -8.12 10.96
CA LEU A 19 -8.11 -7.01 10.36
C LEU A 19 -7.98 -7.22 8.87
N PRO A 20 -9.09 -7.51 8.16
CA PRO A 20 -9.03 -7.79 6.74
C PRO A 20 -8.87 -6.46 6.03
N ILE A 21 -7.65 -5.92 6.03
CA ILE A 21 -7.31 -4.68 5.32
C ILE A 21 -7.52 -4.97 3.84
N ARG A 22 -8.62 -4.43 3.30
CA ARG A 22 -8.99 -4.59 1.88
C ARG A 22 -8.44 -3.48 1.01
N SER A 23 -8.26 -2.30 1.59
CA SER A 23 -7.80 -1.09 0.91
C SER A 23 -6.76 -0.41 1.78
N LEU A 24 -5.64 -0.04 1.19
CA LEU A 24 -4.53 0.64 1.86
C LEU A 24 -4.11 1.84 1.02
N ALA A 25 -3.92 2.99 1.65
CA ALA A 25 -3.29 4.14 1.00
C ALA A 25 -1.84 4.26 1.48
N LEU A 26 -0.91 4.43 0.54
CA LEU A 26 0.51 4.59 0.80
C LEU A 26 1.01 5.84 0.09
N ASP A 27 1.74 6.68 0.82
CA ASP A 27 2.49 7.76 0.19
C ASP A 27 3.53 7.21 -0.80
N PHE A 28 3.72 7.91 -1.92
CA PHE A 28 4.67 7.48 -2.94
C PHE A 28 6.11 7.38 -2.42
N ARG A 29 6.51 8.22 -1.45
CA ARG A 29 7.84 8.12 -0.83
C ARG A 29 7.94 6.87 0.05
N ALA A 30 6.86 6.53 0.75
CA ALA A 30 6.78 5.29 1.52
C ALA A 30 6.84 4.06 0.59
N TRP A 31 6.13 4.09 -0.55
CA TRP A 31 6.22 3.05 -1.58
C TRP A 31 7.66 2.83 -2.05
N ASN A 32 8.38 3.91 -2.38
CA ASN A 32 9.78 3.82 -2.79
C ASN A 32 10.67 3.22 -1.70
N LYS A 33 10.40 3.51 -0.42
CA LYS A 33 11.09 2.85 0.70
C LYS A 33 10.75 1.37 0.81
N PHE A 34 9.50 0.98 0.57
CA PHE A 34 9.12 -0.42 0.56
C PHE A 34 9.90 -1.18 -0.52
N ARG A 35 9.99 -0.62 -1.73
CA ARG A 35 10.79 -1.22 -2.82
C ARG A 35 12.27 -1.31 -2.47
N GLN A 36 12.86 -0.23 -1.96
CA GLN A 36 14.29 -0.19 -1.57
C GLN A 36 14.67 -1.22 -0.51
N HIS A 37 13.72 -1.59 0.35
CA HIS A 37 13.95 -2.51 1.46
C HIS A 37 13.28 -3.88 1.27
N ASN A 38 12.85 -4.22 0.05
CA ASN A 38 12.17 -5.49 -0.29
C ASN A 38 10.92 -5.79 0.58
N LEU A 39 10.21 -4.74 1.01
CA LEU A 39 9.03 -4.83 1.87
C LEU A 39 7.71 -5.00 1.10
N ILE A 40 7.75 -5.06 -0.24
CA ILE A 40 6.56 -5.35 -1.06
C ILE A 40 5.96 -6.72 -0.72
N SER A 41 6.81 -7.66 -0.26
CA SER A 41 6.41 -8.96 0.28
C SER A 41 5.36 -8.86 1.40
N ILE A 42 5.36 -7.78 2.18
CA ILE A 42 4.35 -7.54 3.24
C ILE A 42 2.97 -7.35 2.60
N LEU A 43 2.87 -6.52 1.56
CA LEU A 43 1.61 -6.27 0.84
C LEU A 43 1.14 -7.51 0.10
N ALA A 44 2.07 -8.25 -0.51
CA ALA A 44 1.78 -9.49 -1.21
C ALA A 44 1.15 -10.54 -0.27
N GLN A 45 1.67 -10.65 0.96
CA GLN A 45 1.18 -11.60 1.97
C GLN A 45 -0.17 -11.21 2.60
N MET A 46 -0.69 -9.99 2.38
CA MET A 46 -2.01 -9.60 2.88
C MET A 46 -3.14 -10.27 2.07
N PRO A 47 -3.84 -11.29 2.61
CA PRO A 47 -4.75 -12.12 1.82
C PRO A 47 -6.03 -11.39 1.41
N TYR A 48 -6.43 -10.38 2.20
CA TYR A 48 -7.64 -9.61 1.99
C TYR A 48 -7.41 -8.32 1.19
N LEU A 49 -6.16 -7.93 0.93
CA LEU A 49 -5.84 -6.71 0.19
C LEU A 49 -6.34 -6.84 -1.25
N ARG A 50 -7.12 -5.84 -1.66
CA ARG A 50 -7.73 -5.70 -3.00
C ARG A 50 -7.37 -4.38 -3.67
N GLU A 51 -7.02 -3.38 -2.89
CA GLU A 51 -6.75 -2.04 -3.42
C GLU A 51 -5.56 -1.40 -2.72
N VAL A 52 -4.66 -0.83 -3.50
CA VAL A 52 -3.59 0.04 -3.01
C VAL A 52 -3.71 1.39 -3.71
N ARG A 53 -3.87 2.45 -2.93
CA ARG A 53 -3.86 3.83 -3.40
C ARG A 53 -2.49 4.44 -3.16
N MET A 54 -1.73 4.67 -4.22
CA MET A 54 -0.45 5.36 -4.17
C MET A 54 -0.69 6.87 -4.20
N VAL A 55 -0.51 7.54 -3.07
CA VAL A 55 -0.66 8.99 -2.95
C VAL A 55 0.57 9.66 -3.54
N VAL A 56 0.42 10.33 -4.68
CA VAL A 56 1.55 10.92 -5.43
C VAL A 56 1.73 12.41 -5.18
N GLU A 57 0.67 13.11 -4.78
CA GLU A 57 0.72 14.53 -4.44
C GLU A 57 -0.20 14.81 -3.24
N TYR A 58 0.17 15.84 -2.47
CA TYR A 58 -0.61 16.37 -1.36
C TYR A 58 -1.12 17.75 -1.74
N GLY A 59 -2.43 17.97 -1.68
CA GLY A 59 -3.01 19.31 -1.69
C GLY A 59 -2.42 20.11 -0.53
N ARG A 60 -1.86 21.30 -0.81
CA ARG A 60 -1.25 22.13 0.22
C ARG A 60 -2.35 22.66 1.15
N ASP A 61 -2.12 22.54 2.46
CA ASP A 61 -3.01 22.81 3.59
C ASP A 61 -4.19 21.83 3.78
N PHE A 62 -4.13 21.02 4.84
CA PHE A 62 -5.20 20.11 5.24
C PHE A 62 -6.07 20.73 6.35
N ALA A 63 -7.14 21.40 5.97
CA ALA A 63 -8.24 21.75 6.86
C ALA A 63 -9.53 21.12 6.31
N GLY A 64 -10.01 20.06 6.97
CA GLY A 64 -11.21 19.31 6.58
C GLY A 64 -10.97 17.79 6.40
N PRO A 65 -12.01 17.02 6.03
CA PRO A 65 -11.91 15.58 5.80
C PRO A 65 -10.95 15.24 4.66
N ILE A 66 -10.18 14.18 4.84
CA ILE A 66 -9.26 13.65 3.83
C ILE A 66 -10.06 12.97 2.72
N ALA A 67 -9.73 13.27 1.46
CA ALA A 67 -10.25 12.58 0.29
C ALA A 67 -9.15 12.22 -0.71
N PHE A 68 -9.43 11.22 -1.55
CA PHE A 68 -8.56 10.81 -2.64
C PHE A 68 -9.21 11.20 -3.97
N LEU A 69 -8.51 12.02 -4.76
CA LEU A 69 -8.91 12.30 -6.14
C LEU A 69 -8.17 11.37 -7.08
N ALA A 70 -8.89 10.92 -8.12
CA ALA A 70 -8.27 10.25 -9.24
C ALA A 70 -7.27 11.21 -9.92
N VAL A 71 -6.16 10.65 -10.36
CA VAL A 71 -5.19 11.38 -11.16
C VAL A 71 -5.80 11.76 -12.52
N PRO A 72 -5.56 12.97 -13.06
CA PRO A 72 -6.05 13.36 -14.37
C PRO A 72 -5.59 12.42 -15.49
N SER A 73 -6.44 12.16 -16.48
CA SER A 73 -6.16 11.19 -17.56
C SER A 73 -4.94 11.52 -18.43
N TRP A 74 -4.54 12.79 -18.51
CA TRP A 74 -3.35 13.21 -19.23
C TRP A 74 -2.03 12.84 -18.53
N ARG A 75 -2.07 12.45 -17.24
CA ARG A 75 -0.92 11.93 -16.47
C ARG A 75 -0.75 10.43 -16.70
N GLY A 76 -0.55 10.03 -17.95
CA GLY A 76 -0.34 8.61 -18.32
C GLY A 76 0.91 8.01 -17.66
N ASP A 77 1.89 8.84 -17.29
CA ASP A 77 3.06 8.47 -16.49
C ASP A 77 2.68 7.80 -15.16
N LEU A 78 1.65 8.32 -14.50
CA LEU A 78 1.16 7.82 -13.21
C LEU A 78 0.31 6.55 -13.37
N THR A 79 -0.39 6.40 -14.49
CA THR A 79 -1.06 5.14 -14.84
C THR A 79 -0.04 4.02 -15.00
N HIS A 80 1.00 4.24 -15.81
CA HIS A 80 2.09 3.26 -15.99
C HIS A 80 2.89 2.98 -14.71
N LEU A 81 2.95 3.94 -13.79
CA LEU A 81 3.54 3.72 -12.47
C LEU A 81 2.69 2.78 -11.63
N ALA A 82 1.37 2.99 -11.60
CA ALA A 82 0.43 2.15 -10.87
C ALA A 82 0.39 0.72 -11.43
N GLU A 83 0.38 0.55 -12.76
CA GLU A 83 0.45 -0.75 -13.44
C GLU A 83 1.71 -1.52 -13.04
N ARG A 84 2.88 -0.88 -13.07
CA ARG A 84 4.14 -1.52 -12.64
C ARG A 84 4.12 -1.93 -11.17
N ALA A 85 3.54 -1.10 -10.31
CA ALA A 85 3.40 -1.42 -8.88
C ALA A 85 2.43 -2.59 -8.65
N GLN A 86 1.36 -2.68 -9.44
CA GLN A 86 0.44 -3.80 -9.43
C GLN A 86 1.14 -5.09 -9.84
N ASP A 87 1.88 -5.07 -10.95
CA ASP A 87 2.63 -6.23 -11.43
C ASP A 87 3.63 -6.72 -10.38
N GLU A 88 4.35 -5.81 -9.73
CA GLU A 88 5.32 -6.13 -8.67
C GLU A 88 4.66 -6.85 -7.47
N ILE A 89 3.48 -6.40 -7.01
CA ILE A 89 2.73 -7.09 -5.94
C ILE A 89 2.26 -8.46 -6.41
N MET A 90 1.76 -8.55 -7.64
CA MET A 90 1.17 -9.79 -8.17
C MET A 90 2.23 -10.84 -8.49
N GLU A 91 3.40 -10.46 -8.97
CA GLU A 91 4.57 -11.32 -9.14
C GLU A 91 5.02 -11.86 -7.78
N MET A 92 5.21 -10.98 -6.79
CA MET A 92 5.58 -11.38 -5.43
C MET A 92 4.56 -12.34 -4.80
N ARG A 93 3.26 -12.18 -5.07
CA ARG A 93 2.21 -13.11 -4.62
C ARG A 93 2.34 -14.49 -5.25
N ARG A 94 2.72 -14.56 -6.53
CA ARG A 94 2.95 -15.83 -7.23
C ARG A 94 4.17 -16.53 -6.62
N ASP A 95 5.25 -15.80 -6.42
CA ASP A 95 6.51 -16.35 -5.87
C ASP A 95 6.35 -16.87 -4.44
N LEU A 96 5.59 -16.16 -3.61
CA LEU A 96 5.32 -16.56 -2.23
C LEU A 96 4.25 -17.66 -2.10
N GLY A 97 3.66 -18.12 -3.21
CA GLY A 97 2.69 -19.21 -3.20
C GLY A 97 1.46 -18.93 -2.33
N VAL A 98 0.95 -17.68 -2.31
CA VAL A 98 -0.21 -17.31 -1.50
C VAL A 98 -1.48 -17.97 -2.08
N LEU A 99 -1.75 -19.21 -1.65
CA LEU A 99 -2.75 -20.16 -2.19
C LEU A 99 -4.21 -19.67 -2.14
N GLY A 100 -4.51 -18.59 -1.40
CA GLY A 100 -5.85 -17.96 -1.34
C GLY A 100 -5.99 -16.65 -2.12
N GLY A 101 -4.92 -16.21 -2.80
CA GLY A 101 -4.72 -14.83 -3.24
C GLY A 101 -4.72 -14.59 -4.75
N ARG A 102 -5.43 -15.39 -5.56
CA ARG A 102 -5.65 -15.06 -7.00
C ARG A 102 -6.49 -13.80 -7.22
N ARG A 103 -7.04 -13.21 -6.16
CA ARG A 103 -7.82 -11.99 -6.25
C ARG A 103 -6.88 -10.81 -6.52
N GLU A 104 -7.04 -10.24 -7.70
CA GLU A 104 -6.29 -9.10 -8.20
C GLU A 104 -6.25 -7.96 -7.19
N VAL A 105 -5.07 -7.36 -7.02
CA VAL A 105 -4.90 -6.11 -6.29
C VAL A 105 -4.91 -5.01 -7.33
N LEU A 106 -5.89 -4.12 -7.25
CA LEU A 106 -5.90 -2.91 -8.06
C LEU A 106 -4.99 -1.87 -7.42
N VAL A 107 -3.99 -1.40 -8.17
CA VAL A 107 -3.17 -0.27 -7.73
C VAL A 107 -3.57 0.97 -8.52
N THR A 108 -3.78 2.09 -7.83
CA THR A 108 -4.09 3.38 -8.45
C THR A 108 -3.23 4.48 -7.87
N CYS A 109 -2.78 5.42 -8.72
CA CYS A 109 -2.22 6.67 -8.23
C CYS A 109 -3.37 7.64 -7.93
N VAL A 110 -3.28 8.34 -6.79
CA VAL A 110 -4.29 9.30 -6.33
C VAL A 110 -3.63 10.58 -5.80
N LEU A 111 -4.37 11.67 -5.84
CA LEU A 111 -4.00 12.92 -5.18
C LEU A 111 -4.73 12.98 -3.85
N LEU A 112 -4.02 13.33 -2.77
CA LEU A 112 -4.65 13.57 -1.48
C LEU A 112 -5.17 15.01 -1.44
N THR A 113 -6.47 15.18 -1.24
CA THR A 113 -7.11 16.49 -1.18
C THR A 113 -8.06 16.62 0.02
N LYS A 114 -8.65 17.82 0.17
CA LYS A 114 -9.82 18.10 0.99
C LYS A 114 -11.07 17.51 0.34
N GLY A 115 -11.94 16.89 1.13
CA GLY A 115 -13.19 16.29 0.63
C GLY A 115 -14.15 17.22 -0.11
N GLY A 116 -13.98 18.55 0.00
CA GLY A 116 -14.78 19.54 -0.72
C GLY A 116 -14.38 19.79 -2.18
N GLU A 117 -13.24 19.27 -2.64
CA GLU A 117 -12.74 19.44 -4.03
C GLU A 117 -13.19 18.32 -4.98
N MET A 118 -14.09 17.43 -4.54
CA MET A 118 -14.60 16.29 -5.33
C MET A 118 -15.75 16.65 -6.29
N VAL A 119 -15.79 17.88 -6.84
CA VAL A 119 -16.84 18.33 -7.78
C VAL A 119 -16.43 18.07 -9.23
#